data_AF-A0A1F8MNC3-F1
#
_entry.id   AF-A0A1F8MNC3-F1
#
_cell.length_a   1.000
_cell.length_b   1.000
_cell.length_c   1.000
_cell.angle_alpha   90.00
_cell.angle_beta   90.00
_cell.angle_gamma   90.00
#
_symmetry.space_group_name_H-M   'P 1'
#
loop_
_entity.id
_entity.type
_entity.pdbx_description
1 polymer ?
#
loop_
_entity_poly.entity_id
_entity_poly.type
_entity_poly.pdbx_seq_one_letter_code
_entity_poly.pdbx_strand_id
1 'polypeptide(L)'
;MLENIQNAIELENELAWFRYVLEERIRIYFNPDSTETVIEVPMPSIDNGTWYGRFIDRYNFSPPERLVLMLALAPEIKPQLLDIFFTRNKLFDRGFTEFGGIQGQRHGGFIPTVQTALFILAGEEIEPYLSCSRFFEHAHPFSRDGILELDSTKDNEPFTSVPLRLSRDTFSLITRGRNSEPEYSENFPAKKLETLMDWEDLVLPKQIMDELSELIVWMKHGEAIRHDWNLEKRIRPGYTALFYGPPGTGKTLSATLLGKQAQRAVYRIDLSQLVSSPVICALTLMMPLYGDSSPSSTSLCRKRKSV
;
A
#
# COMPACT_ATOMS: atom_id res chain seq x y z
N MET A 1 -17.70 -1.92 17.12
CA MET A 1 -18.75 -0.91 16.88
C MET A 1 -18.31 0.46 17.39
N LEU A 2 -17.91 0.59 18.66
CA LEU A 2 -17.34 1.82 19.22
C LEU A 2 -16.09 2.30 18.48
N GLU A 3 -15.14 1.40 18.18
CA GLU A 3 -13.90 1.73 17.43
C GLU A 3 -14.19 2.32 16.03
N ASN A 4 -15.22 1.82 15.34
CA ASN A 4 -15.61 2.32 14.02
C ASN A 4 -16.19 3.75 14.10
N ILE A 5 -16.98 4.04 15.15
CA ILE A 5 -17.53 5.39 15.37
C ILE A 5 -16.41 6.38 15.69
N GLN A 6 -15.48 5.99 16.56
CA GLN A 6 -14.34 6.84 16.90
C GLN A 6 -13.45 7.11 15.67
N ASN A 7 -13.18 6.07 14.87
CA ASN A 7 -12.44 6.21 13.62
C ASN A 7 -13.16 7.14 12.61
N ALA A 8 -14.49 7.07 12.52
CA ALA A 8 -15.26 7.95 11.65
C ALA A 8 -15.19 9.41 12.10
N ILE A 9 -15.30 9.69 13.41
CA ILE A 9 -15.15 11.04 13.98
C ILE A 9 -13.76 11.61 13.68
N GLU A 10 -12.73 10.79 13.82
CA GLU A 10 -11.36 11.22 13.55
C GLU A 10 -11.12 11.52 12.07
N LEU A 11 -11.59 10.65 11.17
CA LEU A 11 -11.56 10.92 9.73
C LEU A 11 -12.38 12.16 9.34
N GLU A 12 -13.50 12.43 10.02
CA GLU A 12 -14.25 13.67 9.80
C GLU A 12 -13.47 14.91 10.22
N ASN A 13 -12.77 14.87 11.36
CA ASN A 13 -11.92 15.96 11.82
C ASN A 13 -10.76 16.22 10.86
N GLU A 14 -10.14 15.17 10.33
CA GLU A 14 -9.08 15.25 9.33
C GLU A 14 -9.56 15.82 8.01
N LEU A 15 -10.72 15.37 7.52
CA LEU A 15 -11.32 15.91 6.30
C LEU A 15 -11.77 17.36 6.48
N ALA A 16 -12.24 17.76 7.68
CA ALA A 16 -12.57 19.15 7.99
C ALA A 16 -11.32 20.03 8.03
N TRP A 17 -10.22 19.52 8.60
CA TRP A 17 -8.92 20.20 8.59
C TRP A 17 -8.38 20.35 7.17
N PHE A 18 -8.38 19.27 6.39
CA PHE A 18 -7.99 19.30 4.98
C PHE A 18 -8.84 20.29 4.17
N ARG A 19 -10.16 20.31 4.40
CA ARG A 19 -11.07 21.28 3.77
C ARG A 19 -10.64 22.73 4.06
N TYR A 20 -10.35 23.05 5.31
CA TYR A 20 -9.92 24.39 5.69
C TYR A 20 -8.64 24.78 4.95
N VAL A 21 -7.63 23.91 4.94
CA VAL A 21 -6.35 24.17 4.25
C VAL A 21 -6.59 24.36 2.74
N LEU A 22 -7.46 23.56 2.14
CA LEU A 22 -7.82 23.67 0.73
C LEU A 22 -8.50 25.02 0.41
N GLU A 23 -9.53 25.38 1.17
CA GLU A 23 -10.26 26.65 0.98
C GLU A 23 -9.32 27.84 1.16
N GLU A 24 -8.41 27.78 2.12
CA GLU A 24 -7.43 28.82 2.39
C GLU A 24 -6.38 28.94 1.28
N ARG A 25 -5.87 27.82 0.76
CA ARG A 25 -4.94 27.84 -0.38
C ARG A 25 -5.57 28.48 -1.60
N ILE A 26 -6.82 28.15 -1.89
CA ILE A 26 -7.57 28.73 -3.00
C ILE A 26 -7.80 30.24 -2.77
N ARG A 27 -8.14 30.65 -1.54
CA ARG A 27 -8.30 32.06 -1.16
C ARG A 27 -7.01 32.85 -1.42
N ILE A 28 -5.88 32.33 -0.98
CA ILE A 28 -4.55 32.94 -1.17
C ILE A 28 -4.25 33.06 -2.67
N TYR A 29 -4.45 32.00 -3.45
CA TYR A 29 -4.16 31.99 -4.89
C TYR A 29 -4.96 33.05 -5.67
N PHE A 30 -6.23 33.26 -5.33
CA PHE A 30 -7.07 34.27 -5.99
C PHE A 30 -6.91 35.69 -5.43
N ASN A 31 -6.07 35.89 -4.41
CA ASN A 31 -5.82 37.20 -3.81
C ASN A 31 -4.41 37.71 -4.20
N PRO A 32 -4.29 38.49 -5.29
CA PRO A 32 -2.99 38.93 -5.82
C PRO A 32 -2.19 39.86 -4.87
N ASP A 33 -2.85 40.46 -3.87
CA ASP A 33 -2.22 41.32 -2.87
C ASP A 33 -1.81 40.55 -1.59
N SER A 34 -2.10 39.25 -1.53
CA SER A 34 -1.76 38.41 -0.38
C SER A 34 -0.25 38.13 -0.33
N THR A 35 0.39 38.47 0.79
CA THR A 35 1.74 38.00 1.11
C THR A 35 1.73 36.73 1.97
N GLU A 36 0.55 36.21 2.30
CA GLU A 36 0.39 34.99 3.08
C GLU A 36 0.70 33.78 2.21
N THR A 37 1.72 33.02 2.58
CA THR A 37 2.07 31.79 1.86
C THR A 37 1.96 30.53 2.73
N VAL A 38 2.09 30.70 4.04
CA VAL A 38 1.99 29.65 5.06
C VAL A 38 0.57 29.63 5.62
N ILE A 39 -0.04 28.45 5.60
CA ILE A 39 -1.36 28.19 6.16
C ILE A 39 -1.16 27.58 7.55
N GLU A 40 -1.20 28.40 8.59
CA GLU A 40 -1.07 27.95 9.98
C GLU A 40 -2.42 27.47 10.51
N VAL A 41 -2.60 26.14 10.56
CA VAL A 41 -3.84 25.52 11.03
C VAL A 41 -3.51 24.49 12.08
N PRO A 42 -4.16 24.51 13.25
CA PRO A 42 -3.93 23.50 14.27
C PRO A 42 -4.31 22.13 13.70
N MET A 43 -3.30 21.29 13.57
CA MET A 43 -3.44 19.91 13.17
C MET A 43 -4.35 19.17 14.16
N PRO A 44 -5.31 18.35 13.69
CA PRO A 44 -6.17 17.58 14.57
C PRO A 44 -5.34 16.54 15.35
N SER A 45 -5.69 16.35 16.62
CA SER A 45 -5.08 15.32 17.48
C SER A 45 -5.42 13.93 16.97
N ILE A 46 -4.47 13.01 17.11
CA ILE A 46 -4.66 11.61 16.73
C ILE A 46 -4.95 10.75 17.97
N ASP A 47 -5.89 9.82 17.83
CA ASP A 47 -6.18 8.76 18.81
C ASP A 47 -5.65 7.41 18.31
N ASN A 48 -4.58 6.91 18.95
CA ASN A 48 -3.98 5.60 18.63
C ASN A 48 -4.92 4.41 18.90
N GLY A 49 -6.10 4.65 19.50
CA GLY A 49 -7.19 3.68 19.62
C GLY A 49 -7.93 3.38 18.32
N THR A 50 -7.82 4.21 17.29
CA THR A 50 -8.53 4.04 16.01
C THR A 50 -7.67 3.38 14.93
N TRP A 51 -8.28 2.98 13.82
CA TRP A 51 -7.56 2.39 12.68
C TRP A 51 -6.69 3.44 11.97
N TYR A 52 -7.25 4.61 11.70
CA TYR A 52 -6.56 5.72 11.10
C TYR A 52 -5.42 6.23 12.00
N GLY A 53 -5.67 6.39 13.30
CA GLY A 53 -4.66 6.90 14.22
C GLY A 53 -3.45 5.99 14.35
N ARG A 54 -3.67 4.66 14.46
CA ARG A 54 -2.57 3.68 14.39
C ARG A 54 -1.81 3.71 13.07
N PHE A 55 -2.50 3.96 11.97
CA PHE A 55 -1.86 4.08 10.66
C PHE A 55 -0.94 5.29 10.61
N ILE A 56 -1.39 6.46 11.10
CA ILE A 56 -0.55 7.66 11.13
C ILE A 56 0.63 7.50 12.10
N ASP A 57 0.40 6.95 13.30
CA ASP A 57 1.43 6.70 14.30
C ASP A 57 2.52 5.76 13.77
N ARG A 58 2.13 4.68 13.07
CA ARG A 58 3.06 3.72 12.46
C ARG A 58 4.06 4.37 11.50
N TYR A 59 3.61 5.34 10.69
CA TYR A 59 4.47 6.01 9.71
C TYR A 59 5.04 7.34 10.22
N ASN A 60 4.56 7.82 11.38
CA ASN A 60 4.88 9.12 11.95
C ASN A 60 4.70 10.26 10.93
N PHE A 61 3.56 10.25 10.21
CA PHE A 61 3.32 11.23 9.15
C PHE A 61 3.15 12.65 9.68
N SER A 62 3.87 13.56 9.05
CA SER A 62 3.83 15.00 9.24
C SER A 62 2.52 15.63 8.72
N PRO A 63 2.23 16.91 9.05
CA PRO A 63 1.05 17.59 8.52
C PRO A 63 0.95 17.57 6.98
N PRO A 64 2.00 17.89 6.22
CA PRO A 64 1.93 17.80 4.76
C PRO A 64 1.57 16.41 4.24
N GLU A 65 2.13 15.34 4.84
CA GLU A 65 1.82 13.96 4.45
C GLU A 65 0.37 13.58 4.77
N ARG A 66 -0.17 14.00 5.91
CA ARG A 66 -1.58 13.79 6.26
C ARG A 66 -2.52 14.51 5.28
N LEU A 67 -2.16 15.71 4.81
CA LEU A 67 -2.94 16.40 3.76
C LEU A 67 -2.93 15.63 2.44
N VAL A 68 -1.79 15.06 2.04
CA VAL A 68 -1.70 14.19 0.84
C VAL A 68 -2.61 12.97 0.99
N LEU A 69 -2.63 12.36 2.17
CA LEU A 69 -3.49 11.21 2.45
C LEU A 69 -4.98 11.59 2.39
N MET A 70 -5.37 12.73 2.96
CA MET A 70 -6.75 13.23 2.88
C MET A 70 -7.15 13.60 1.46
N LEU A 71 -6.25 14.19 0.67
CA LEU A 71 -6.47 14.48 -0.74
C LEU A 71 -6.73 13.19 -1.53
N ALA A 72 -5.94 12.14 -1.31
CA ALA A 72 -6.11 10.85 -1.98
C ALA A 72 -7.38 10.10 -1.51
N LEU A 73 -7.82 10.32 -0.27
CA LEU A 73 -9.03 9.72 0.32
C LEU A 73 -10.33 10.44 -0.10
N ALA A 74 -10.26 11.74 -0.35
CA ALA A 74 -11.44 12.57 -0.62
C ALA A 74 -12.33 12.07 -1.77
N PRO A 75 -11.80 11.60 -2.93
CA PRO A 75 -12.63 11.06 -4.01
C PRO A 75 -13.50 9.88 -3.60
N GLU A 76 -13.07 9.08 -2.62
CA GLU A 76 -13.76 7.88 -2.16
C GLU A 76 -14.83 8.17 -1.10
N ILE A 77 -14.63 9.19 -0.26
CA ILE A 77 -15.51 9.47 0.90
C ILE A 77 -16.32 10.77 0.76
N LYS A 78 -15.70 11.85 0.27
CA LYS A 78 -16.32 13.18 0.11
C LYS A 78 -15.89 13.82 -1.22
N PRO A 79 -16.28 13.26 -2.38
CA PRO A 79 -15.81 13.75 -3.68
C PRO A 79 -16.13 15.23 -3.93
N GLN A 80 -17.25 15.72 -3.41
CA GLN A 80 -17.65 17.14 -3.52
C GLN A 80 -16.65 18.13 -2.88
N LEU A 81 -15.75 17.64 -2.03
CA LEU A 81 -14.71 18.47 -1.41
C LEU A 81 -13.73 19.03 -2.45
N LEU A 82 -13.56 18.32 -3.57
CA LEU A 82 -12.62 18.68 -4.63
C LEU A 82 -13.29 19.44 -5.79
N ASP A 83 -14.60 19.68 -5.74
CA ASP A 83 -15.33 20.37 -6.81
C ASP A 83 -14.83 21.81 -7.03
N ILE A 84 -14.21 22.42 -6.01
CA ILE A 84 -13.58 23.74 -6.10
C ILE A 84 -12.53 23.83 -7.22
N PHE A 85 -11.88 22.71 -7.56
CA PHE A 85 -10.90 22.64 -8.64
C PHE A 85 -11.51 22.64 -10.04
N PHE A 86 -12.83 22.49 -10.19
CA PHE A 86 -13.51 22.70 -11.47
C PHE A 86 -13.72 24.18 -11.82
N THR A 87 -13.30 25.11 -10.96
CA THR A 87 -13.33 26.54 -11.25
C THR A 87 -12.52 26.84 -12.52
N ARG A 88 -13.18 27.45 -13.51
CA ARG A 88 -12.57 27.80 -14.79
C ARG A 88 -11.97 29.19 -14.76
N ASN A 89 -10.85 29.34 -15.44
CA ASN A 89 -10.29 30.65 -15.75
C ASN A 89 -11.14 31.32 -16.84
N LYS A 90 -11.83 32.40 -16.48
CA LYS A 90 -12.74 33.14 -17.37
C LYS A 90 -12.06 33.76 -18.59
N LEU A 91 -10.75 33.99 -18.53
CA LEU A 91 -10.00 34.60 -19.64
C LEU A 91 -9.68 33.60 -20.75
N PHE A 92 -9.49 32.33 -20.40
CA PHE A 92 -8.98 31.30 -21.32
C PHE A 92 -9.96 30.12 -21.52
N ASP A 93 -11.11 30.14 -20.84
CA ASP A 93 -12.12 29.05 -20.80
C ASP A 93 -11.52 27.65 -20.58
N ARG A 94 -10.53 27.58 -19.69
CA ARG A 94 -9.87 26.33 -19.28
C ARG A 94 -9.65 26.30 -17.78
N GLY A 95 -9.37 25.11 -17.24
CA GLY A 95 -8.92 24.97 -15.85
C GLY A 95 -7.56 25.61 -15.61
N PHE A 96 -7.25 25.90 -14.34
CA PHE A 96 -5.92 26.34 -13.92
C PHE A 96 -4.95 25.16 -14.01
N THR A 97 -3.80 25.37 -14.65
CA THR A 97 -2.81 24.29 -14.88
C THR A 97 -2.14 23.89 -13.56
N GLU A 98 -2.01 24.86 -12.67
CA GLU A 98 -1.45 24.79 -11.33
C GLU A 98 -2.23 23.82 -10.44
N PHE A 99 -3.55 23.72 -10.62
CA PHE A 99 -4.41 22.82 -9.84
C PHE A 99 -4.23 21.35 -10.24
N GLY A 100 -3.80 21.09 -11.47
CA GLY A 100 -3.73 19.76 -12.04
C GLY A 100 -5.09 19.05 -12.03
N GLY A 101 -5.04 17.72 -11.89
CA GLY A 101 -6.22 16.88 -11.75
C GLY A 101 -6.84 16.41 -13.06
N ILE A 102 -7.68 15.39 -12.94
CA ILE A 102 -8.34 14.72 -14.07
C ILE A 102 -9.83 14.64 -13.76
N GLN A 103 -10.67 14.91 -14.75
CA GLN A 103 -12.10 14.70 -14.61
C GLN A 103 -12.42 13.19 -14.70
N GLY A 104 -12.99 12.63 -13.64
CA GLY A 104 -13.35 11.22 -13.56
C GLY A 104 -14.49 10.88 -14.51
N GLN A 105 -14.28 9.92 -15.42
CA GLN A 105 -15.29 9.56 -16.42
C GLN A 105 -16.49 8.79 -15.85
N ARG A 106 -16.28 8.00 -14.79
CA ARG A 106 -17.31 7.09 -14.24
C ARG A 106 -18.11 7.68 -13.07
N HIS A 107 -17.44 8.44 -12.20
CA HIS A 107 -18.07 9.08 -11.03
C HIS A 107 -18.30 10.59 -11.21
N GLY A 108 -17.79 11.19 -12.29
CA GLY A 108 -17.98 12.61 -12.63
C GLY A 108 -17.19 13.61 -11.77
N GLY A 109 -16.56 13.15 -10.69
CA GLY A 109 -15.82 13.99 -9.75
C GLY A 109 -14.37 14.26 -10.16
N PHE A 110 -13.68 15.07 -9.38
CA PHE A 110 -12.28 15.42 -9.58
C PHE A 110 -11.35 14.33 -9.06
N ILE A 111 -10.43 13.86 -9.89
CA ILE A 111 -9.35 12.94 -9.50
C ILE A 111 -8.09 13.79 -9.33
N PRO A 112 -7.56 13.92 -8.10
CA PRO A 112 -6.36 14.72 -7.87
C PRO A 112 -5.14 14.07 -8.52
N THR A 113 -4.12 14.89 -8.75
CA THR A 113 -2.81 14.48 -9.27
C THR A 113 -1.72 14.88 -8.30
N VAL A 114 -0.49 14.43 -8.54
CA VAL A 114 0.69 14.93 -7.81
C VAL A 114 0.77 16.46 -7.87
N GLN A 115 0.43 17.07 -9.01
CA GLN A 115 0.35 18.53 -9.17
C GLN A 115 -0.66 19.15 -8.19
N THR A 116 -1.83 18.54 -8.01
CA THR A 116 -2.85 19.00 -7.06
C THR A 116 -2.32 19.00 -5.63
N ALA A 117 -1.61 17.94 -5.24
CA ALA A 117 -1.00 17.86 -3.92
C ALA A 117 0.06 18.96 -3.71
N LEU A 118 0.94 19.16 -4.70
CA LEU A 118 1.97 20.19 -4.65
C LEU A 118 1.37 21.58 -4.60
N PHE A 119 0.29 21.85 -5.32
CA PHE A 119 -0.44 23.12 -5.24
C PHE A 119 -0.98 23.37 -3.83
N ILE A 120 -1.62 22.38 -3.20
CA ILE A 120 -2.16 22.52 -1.85
C ILE A 120 -1.05 22.81 -0.84
N LEU A 121 0.06 22.08 -0.94
CA LEU A 121 1.16 22.16 0.03
C LEU A 121 2.05 23.39 -0.17
N ALA A 122 2.41 23.72 -1.41
CA ALA A 122 3.44 24.70 -1.74
C ALA A 122 2.92 25.99 -2.40
N GLY A 123 1.67 25.99 -2.90
CA GLY A 123 1.17 27.11 -3.70
C GLY A 123 2.05 27.35 -4.92
N GLU A 124 2.54 28.59 -5.06
CA GLU A 124 3.42 29.02 -6.16
C GLU A 124 4.92 29.04 -5.76
N GLU A 125 5.26 28.73 -4.51
CA GLU A 125 6.63 28.82 -4.01
C GLU A 125 7.46 27.59 -4.39
N ILE A 126 8.68 27.82 -4.91
CA ILE A 126 9.57 26.76 -5.38
C ILE A 126 10.20 25.96 -4.23
N GLU A 127 10.55 26.60 -3.12
CA GLU A 127 11.26 25.93 -2.02
C GLU A 127 10.37 24.91 -1.27
N PRO A 128 9.12 25.23 -0.90
CA PRO A 128 8.16 24.24 -0.41
C PRO A 128 7.81 23.18 -1.47
N TYR A 129 7.75 23.56 -2.75
CA TYR A 129 7.49 22.63 -3.85
C TYR A 129 8.55 21.53 -3.93
N LEU A 130 9.83 21.90 -3.93
CA LEU A 130 10.95 20.95 -3.99
C LEU A 130 11.04 20.06 -2.74
N SER A 131 10.64 20.60 -1.59
CA SER A 131 10.60 19.83 -0.34
C SER A 131 9.47 18.79 -0.37
N CYS A 132 8.26 19.20 -0.79
CA CYS A 132 7.08 18.34 -0.81
C CYS A 132 7.08 17.34 -1.98
N SER A 133 7.75 17.63 -3.09
CA SER A 133 7.85 16.70 -4.22
C SER A 133 8.51 15.37 -3.83
N ARG A 134 9.34 15.39 -2.79
CA ARG A 134 10.03 14.20 -2.26
C ARG A 134 9.08 13.16 -1.68
N PHE A 135 7.86 13.56 -1.28
CA PHE A 135 6.83 12.62 -0.81
C PHE A 135 6.40 11.61 -1.89
N PHE A 136 6.63 11.93 -3.16
CA PHE A 136 6.23 11.10 -4.30
C PHE A 136 7.40 10.32 -4.92
N GLU A 137 8.59 10.39 -4.32
CA GLU A 137 9.72 9.54 -4.71
C GLU A 137 9.47 8.08 -4.33
N HIS A 138 10.09 7.14 -5.05
CA HIS A 138 9.96 5.71 -4.79
C HIS A 138 10.40 5.29 -3.36
N ALA A 139 11.31 6.05 -2.75
CA ALA A 139 11.81 5.76 -1.40
C ALA A 139 10.83 6.15 -0.29
N HIS A 140 9.88 7.04 -0.58
CA HIS A 140 8.91 7.53 0.40
C HIS A 140 7.90 6.43 0.76
N PRO A 141 7.40 6.34 2.00
CA PRO A 141 6.40 5.35 2.40
C PRO A 141 5.17 5.30 1.47
N PHE A 142 4.77 6.45 0.91
CA PHE A 142 3.68 6.52 -0.06
C PHE A 142 3.84 5.56 -1.24
N SER A 143 5.04 5.52 -1.81
CA SER A 143 5.36 4.65 -2.94
C SER A 143 5.87 3.28 -2.48
N ARG A 144 6.82 3.27 -1.53
CA ARG A 144 7.53 2.07 -1.07
C ARG A 144 6.58 1.02 -0.51
N ASP A 145 5.60 1.45 0.28
CA ASP A 145 4.69 0.56 0.99
C ASP A 145 3.33 0.45 0.28
N GLY A 146 3.22 1.00 -0.94
CA GLY A 146 2.00 0.91 -1.75
C GLY A 146 0.81 1.63 -1.12
N ILE A 147 1.05 2.71 -0.36
CA ILE A 147 -0.02 3.52 0.22
C ILE A 147 -0.76 4.29 -0.88
N LEU A 148 -0.01 4.85 -1.83
CA LEU A 148 -0.53 5.54 -2.99
C LEU A 148 -0.17 4.79 -4.28
N GLU A 149 -1.13 4.73 -5.20
CA GLU A 149 -0.93 4.21 -6.55
C GLU A 149 -0.48 5.37 -7.45
N LEU A 150 0.83 5.45 -7.72
CA LEU A 150 1.47 6.48 -8.53
C LEU A 150 1.94 5.92 -9.89
N ASP A 151 0.99 5.37 -10.67
CA ASP A 151 1.30 4.72 -11.94
C ASP A 151 1.55 5.75 -13.07
N SER A 152 2.81 5.93 -13.46
CA SER A 152 3.20 6.73 -14.63
C SER A 152 3.21 5.87 -15.90
N THR A 153 2.03 5.52 -16.42
CA THR A 153 1.90 4.65 -17.62
C THR A 153 1.97 5.41 -18.95
N LYS A 154 2.17 6.73 -18.96
CA LYS A 154 2.19 7.55 -20.17
C LYS A 154 3.50 8.32 -20.33
N ASP A 155 4.33 7.88 -21.28
CA ASP A 155 5.70 8.35 -21.53
C ASP A 155 5.86 9.81 -22.02
N ASN A 156 4.80 10.63 -22.05
CA ASN A 156 4.83 11.97 -22.65
C ASN A 156 4.25 13.09 -21.77
N GLU A 157 4.02 12.85 -20.49
CA GLU A 157 3.53 13.87 -19.56
C GLU A 157 4.48 14.08 -18.39
N PRO A 158 4.49 15.28 -17.76
CA PRO A 158 5.23 15.49 -16.52
C PRO A 158 4.81 14.49 -15.44
N PHE A 159 5.75 14.09 -14.58
CA PHE A 159 5.45 13.25 -13.43
C PHE A 159 4.35 13.84 -12.53
N THR A 160 4.22 15.17 -12.48
CA THR A 160 3.17 15.82 -11.69
C THR A 160 1.75 15.56 -12.22
N SER A 161 1.59 15.13 -13.46
CA SER A 161 0.30 14.72 -14.04
C SER A 161 -0.19 13.35 -13.55
N VAL A 162 0.65 12.59 -12.82
CA VAL A 162 0.26 11.27 -12.32
C VAL A 162 -0.94 11.39 -11.37
N PRO A 163 -2.02 10.62 -11.58
CA PRO A 163 -3.17 10.59 -10.68
C PRO A 163 -2.73 10.16 -9.28
N LEU A 164 -3.22 10.86 -8.27
CA LEU A 164 -2.99 10.56 -6.86
C LEU A 164 -4.14 9.69 -6.35
N ARG A 165 -3.93 8.38 -6.24
CA ARG A 165 -4.95 7.44 -5.78
C ARG A 165 -4.51 6.72 -4.52
N LEU A 166 -5.43 6.59 -3.58
CA LEU A 166 -5.23 5.75 -2.41
C LEU A 166 -5.36 4.28 -2.81
N SER A 167 -4.42 3.43 -2.39
CA SER A 167 -4.55 2.00 -2.66
C SER A 167 -5.75 1.39 -1.93
N ARG A 168 -6.36 0.36 -2.52
CA ARG A 168 -7.49 -0.34 -1.90
C ARG A 168 -7.14 -0.92 -0.52
N ASP A 169 -5.92 -1.40 -0.37
CA ASP A 169 -5.41 -1.96 0.88
C ASP A 169 -5.35 -0.90 1.97
N THR A 170 -4.81 0.27 1.65
CA THR A 170 -4.76 1.37 2.60
C THR A 170 -6.17 1.88 2.91
N PHE A 171 -7.01 2.04 1.91
CA PHE A 171 -8.40 2.45 2.11
C PHE A 171 -9.13 1.49 3.06
N SER A 172 -9.02 0.18 2.83
CA SER A 172 -9.62 -0.83 3.71
C SER A 172 -9.03 -0.81 5.12
N LEU A 173 -7.71 -0.61 5.24
CA LEU A 173 -7.03 -0.56 6.53
C LEU A 173 -7.51 0.64 7.36
N ILE A 174 -7.51 1.86 6.81
CA ILE A 174 -7.86 3.07 7.57
C ILE A 174 -9.36 3.26 7.78
N THR A 175 -10.21 2.63 6.97
CA THR A 175 -11.67 2.75 7.08
C THR A 175 -12.35 1.57 7.76
N ARG A 176 -11.77 0.35 7.68
CA ARG A 176 -12.38 -0.89 8.18
C ARG A 176 -11.48 -1.69 9.11
N GLY A 177 -10.23 -1.29 9.30
CA GLY A 177 -9.25 -2.01 10.13
C GLY A 177 -8.87 -3.38 9.57
N ARG A 178 -9.06 -3.62 8.27
CA ARG A 178 -8.77 -4.91 7.63
C ARG A 178 -7.76 -4.73 6.51
N ASN A 179 -6.71 -5.55 6.54
CA ASN A 179 -5.89 -5.79 5.35
C ASN A 179 -6.77 -6.53 4.33
N SER A 180 -6.92 -6.00 3.11
CA SER A 180 -7.55 -6.76 2.03
C SER A 180 -6.67 -7.96 1.73
N GLU A 181 -7.29 -9.14 1.67
CA GLU A 181 -6.60 -10.27 1.04
C GLU A 181 -6.31 -9.89 -0.41
N PRO A 182 -5.07 -10.03 -0.90
CA PRO A 182 -4.74 -9.63 -2.26
C PRO A 182 -5.63 -10.37 -3.26
N GLU A 183 -6.51 -9.62 -3.92
CA GLU A 183 -7.34 -10.13 -5.00
C GLU A 183 -6.47 -10.32 -6.26
N TYR A 184 -6.75 -11.38 -7.00
CA TYR A 184 -6.09 -11.62 -8.29
C TYR A 184 -6.33 -10.42 -9.22
N SER A 185 -5.26 -9.78 -9.68
CA SER A 185 -5.33 -8.69 -10.66
C SER A 185 -4.25 -8.85 -11.72
N GLU A 186 -4.39 -8.17 -12.86
CA GLU A 186 -3.34 -8.13 -13.89
C GLU A 186 -1.99 -7.62 -13.33
N ASN A 187 -2.03 -6.84 -12.24
CA ASN A 187 -0.86 -6.29 -11.56
C ASN A 187 -0.36 -7.19 -10.40
N PHE A 188 -1.12 -8.21 -9.98
CA PHE A 188 -0.74 -9.17 -8.95
C PHE A 188 -1.22 -10.59 -9.34
N PRO A 189 -0.43 -11.37 -10.11
CA PRO A 189 -0.82 -12.66 -10.68
C PRO A 189 -0.74 -13.80 -9.64
N ALA A 190 -1.23 -13.55 -8.43
CA ALA A 190 -1.26 -14.52 -7.36
C ALA A 190 -2.70 -14.96 -7.08
N LYS A 191 -2.92 -16.27 -7.00
CA LYS A 191 -4.21 -16.85 -6.63
C LYS A 191 -4.07 -17.52 -5.27
N LYS A 192 -4.90 -17.13 -4.31
CA LYS A 192 -5.01 -17.82 -3.02
C LYS A 192 -5.43 -19.27 -3.27
N LEU A 193 -4.73 -20.21 -2.65
CA LEU A 193 -5.07 -21.61 -2.66
C LEU A 193 -5.73 -21.96 -1.33
N GLU A 194 -6.92 -22.56 -1.41
CA GLU A 194 -7.65 -23.06 -0.27
C GLU A 194 -7.99 -24.54 -0.49
N THR A 195 -8.07 -25.30 0.59
CA THR A 195 -8.48 -26.71 0.55
C THR A 195 -9.37 -27.02 1.74
N LEU A 196 -10.43 -27.79 1.50
CA LEU A 196 -11.27 -28.36 2.55
C LEU A 196 -10.71 -29.68 3.09
N MET A 197 -9.74 -30.27 2.40
CA MET A 197 -9.11 -31.55 2.77
C MET A 197 -8.22 -31.39 4.01
N ASP A 198 -7.97 -32.52 4.67
CA ASP A 198 -7.08 -32.66 5.81
C ASP A 198 -5.88 -33.56 5.50
N TRP A 199 -4.97 -33.72 6.46
CA TRP A 199 -3.76 -34.52 6.28
C TRP A 199 -4.05 -36.00 6.02
N GLU A 200 -5.19 -36.49 6.52
CA GLU A 200 -5.69 -37.85 6.30
C GLU A 200 -6.06 -38.12 4.85
N ASP A 201 -6.41 -37.09 4.07
CA ASP A 201 -6.72 -37.19 2.64
C ASP A 201 -5.46 -37.23 1.77
N LEU A 202 -4.29 -36.93 2.34
CA LEU A 202 -3.01 -36.90 1.63
C LEU A 202 -2.28 -38.23 1.79
N VAL A 203 -2.45 -39.11 0.80
CA VAL A 203 -1.71 -40.39 0.75
C VAL A 203 -0.36 -40.19 0.04
N LEU A 204 0.72 -40.27 0.80
CA LEU A 204 2.09 -40.19 0.31
C LEU A 204 2.96 -41.32 0.87
N PRO A 205 4.07 -41.68 0.18
CA PRO A 205 5.08 -42.56 0.75
C PRO A 205 5.59 -42.04 2.09
N LYS A 206 5.84 -42.94 3.04
CA LYS A 206 6.27 -42.60 4.40
C LYS A 206 7.45 -41.63 4.44
N GLN A 207 8.44 -41.84 3.58
CA GLN A 207 9.62 -40.97 3.49
C GLN A 207 9.26 -39.50 3.18
N ILE A 208 8.28 -39.27 2.30
CA ILE A 208 7.82 -37.90 1.97
C ILE A 208 7.03 -37.31 3.14
N MET A 209 6.22 -38.12 3.83
CA MET A 209 5.51 -37.67 5.04
C MET A 209 6.47 -37.29 6.16
N ASP A 210 7.59 -38.00 6.32
CA ASP A 210 8.63 -37.67 7.29
C ASP A 210 9.29 -36.32 6.94
N GLU A 211 9.64 -36.09 5.67
CA GLU A 211 10.17 -34.79 5.20
C GLU A 211 9.18 -33.63 5.42
N LEU A 212 7.89 -33.84 5.14
CA LEU A 212 6.84 -32.85 5.41
C LEU A 212 6.70 -32.54 6.91
N SER A 213 6.88 -33.54 7.75
CA SER A 213 6.83 -33.39 9.21
C SER A 213 7.97 -32.51 9.71
N GLU A 214 9.18 -32.66 9.15
CA GLU A 214 10.30 -31.76 9.44
C GLU A 214 10.00 -30.30 9.08
N LEU A 215 9.33 -30.07 7.94
CA LEU A 215 8.88 -28.72 7.56
C LEU A 215 7.91 -28.13 8.58
N ILE A 216 6.95 -28.92 9.06
CA ILE A 216 5.97 -28.48 10.05
C ILE A 216 6.66 -28.11 11.36
N VAL A 217 7.61 -28.94 11.81
CA VAL A 217 8.42 -28.67 13.01
C VAL A 217 9.22 -27.38 12.84
N TRP A 218 9.85 -27.17 11.68
CA TRP A 218 10.58 -25.94 11.39
C TRP A 218 9.67 -24.71 11.36
N MET A 219 8.48 -24.80 10.76
CA MET A 219 7.53 -23.69 10.76
C MET A 219 7.07 -23.29 12.17
N LYS A 220 7.03 -24.25 13.10
CA LYS A 220 6.59 -24.02 14.49
C LYS A 220 7.71 -23.52 15.40
N HIS A 221 8.95 -23.98 15.20
CA HIS A 221 10.06 -23.75 16.14
C HIS A 221 11.28 -23.05 15.52
N GLY A 222 11.32 -22.86 14.20
CA GLY A 222 12.49 -22.37 13.47
C GLY A 222 12.93 -20.97 13.89
N GLU A 223 11.99 -20.08 14.25
CA GLU A 223 12.33 -18.75 14.76
C GLU A 223 13.02 -18.81 16.13
N ALA A 224 12.49 -19.62 17.07
CA ALA A 224 13.12 -19.82 18.37
C ALA A 224 14.54 -20.40 18.20
N ILE A 225 14.72 -21.41 17.36
CA ILE A 225 16.05 -21.99 17.09
C ILE A 225 17.01 -20.96 16.48
N ARG A 226 16.50 -20.12 15.57
CA ARG A 226 17.31 -19.09 14.89
C ARG A 226 17.80 -18.03 15.87
N HIS A 227 16.92 -17.55 16.75
CA HIS A 227 17.22 -16.55 17.77
C HIS A 227 18.03 -17.13 18.94
N ASP A 228 17.59 -18.24 19.53
CA ASP A 228 18.19 -18.83 20.73
C ASP A 228 19.63 -19.31 20.48
N TRP A 229 19.94 -19.73 19.26
CA TRP A 229 21.27 -20.27 18.91
C TRP A 229 22.14 -19.25 18.15
N ASN A 230 21.69 -17.99 18.06
CA ASN A 230 22.41 -16.89 17.39
C ASN A 230 22.77 -17.22 15.93
N LEU A 231 21.90 -17.96 15.24
CA LEU A 231 22.09 -18.47 13.88
C LEU A 231 21.56 -17.53 12.79
N GLU A 232 21.03 -16.37 13.16
CA GLU A 232 20.48 -15.35 12.23
C GLU A 232 21.43 -14.97 11.09
N LYS A 233 22.74 -14.94 11.35
CA LYS A 233 23.76 -14.62 10.33
C LYS A 233 24.06 -15.77 9.37
N ARG A 234 23.64 -17.00 9.70
CA ARG A 234 23.93 -18.23 8.92
C ARG A 234 22.70 -18.83 8.26
N ILE A 235 21.51 -18.58 8.79
CA ILE A 235 20.25 -19.15 8.31
C ILE A 235 19.32 -18.00 7.92
N ARG A 236 18.90 -18.00 6.65
CA ARG A 236 17.95 -17.00 6.12
C ARG A 236 16.57 -17.18 6.76
N PRO A 237 15.80 -16.10 6.95
CA PRO A 237 14.42 -16.22 7.42
C PRO A 237 13.58 -17.02 6.42
N GLY A 238 12.68 -17.85 6.96
CA GLY A 238 11.80 -18.73 6.18
C GLY A 238 12.40 -20.10 5.83
N TYR A 239 11.62 -20.90 5.11
CA TYR A 239 12.01 -22.21 4.61
C TYR A 239 11.58 -22.34 3.15
N THR A 240 12.46 -22.84 2.29
CA THR A 240 12.17 -23.05 0.86
C THR A 240 12.15 -24.55 0.56
N ALA A 241 11.00 -25.05 0.11
CA ALA A 241 10.83 -26.44 -0.32
C ALA A 241 10.46 -26.48 -1.81
N LEU A 242 10.92 -27.51 -2.53
CA LEU A 242 10.59 -27.76 -3.92
C LEU A 242 9.76 -29.04 -4.03
N PHE A 243 8.48 -28.88 -4.38
CA PHE A 243 7.59 -30.01 -4.65
C PHE A 243 7.70 -30.40 -6.13
N TYR A 244 8.26 -31.58 -6.42
CA TYR A 244 8.43 -32.08 -7.79
C TYR A 244 7.85 -33.49 -7.96
N GLY A 245 7.52 -33.86 -9.19
CA GLY A 245 6.97 -35.18 -9.54
C GLY A 245 5.87 -35.10 -10.62
N PRO A 246 5.32 -36.24 -11.07
CA PRO A 246 4.25 -36.30 -12.07
C PRO A 246 2.98 -35.52 -11.69
N PRO A 247 2.18 -35.02 -12.64
CA PRO A 247 0.91 -34.36 -12.31
C PRO A 247 -0.01 -35.31 -11.50
N GLY A 248 -0.72 -34.77 -10.51
CA GLY A 248 -1.62 -35.54 -9.65
C GLY A 248 -1.01 -36.14 -8.37
N THR A 249 0.30 -36.03 -8.13
CA THR A 249 0.95 -36.59 -6.92
C THR A 249 0.83 -35.72 -5.66
N GLY A 250 -0.27 -34.99 -5.50
CA GLY A 250 -0.55 -34.25 -4.25
C GLY A 250 0.27 -32.98 -3.99
N LYS A 251 1.21 -32.56 -4.86
CA LYS A 251 2.08 -31.38 -4.62
C LYS A 251 1.35 -30.12 -4.15
N THR A 252 0.33 -29.70 -4.91
CA THR A 252 -0.47 -28.50 -4.57
C THR A 252 -1.22 -28.71 -3.26
N LEU A 253 -1.75 -29.93 -3.04
CA LEU A 253 -2.48 -30.29 -1.83
C LEU A 253 -1.55 -30.24 -0.60
N SER A 254 -0.34 -30.79 -0.69
CA SER A 254 0.68 -30.73 0.36
C SER A 254 1.02 -29.29 0.71
N ALA A 255 1.21 -28.41 -0.29
CA ALA A 255 1.48 -26.99 -0.05
C ALA A 255 0.30 -26.29 0.66
N THR A 256 -0.94 -26.57 0.26
CA THR A 256 -2.13 -26.01 0.93
C THR A 256 -2.32 -26.52 2.35
N LEU A 257 -2.06 -27.80 2.60
CA LEU A 257 -2.15 -28.42 3.93
C LEU A 257 -1.07 -27.88 4.87
N LEU A 258 0.15 -27.65 4.38
CA LEU A 258 1.20 -26.97 5.14
C LEU A 258 0.77 -25.57 5.57
N GLY A 259 0.17 -24.79 4.66
CA GLY A 259 -0.37 -23.47 4.99
C GLY A 259 -1.49 -23.52 6.01
N LYS A 260 -2.45 -24.45 5.85
CA LYS A 260 -3.53 -24.69 6.81
C LYS A 260 -2.99 -25.02 8.20
N GLN A 261 -1.99 -25.90 8.29
CA GLN A 261 -1.33 -26.27 9.55
C GLN A 261 -0.61 -25.10 10.21
N ALA A 262 0.04 -24.25 9.40
CA ALA A 262 0.76 -23.07 9.87
C ALA A 262 -0.16 -21.85 10.12
N GLN A 263 -1.47 -21.96 9.86
CA GLN A 263 -2.42 -20.84 9.86
C GLN A 263 -1.96 -19.67 8.97
N ARG A 264 -1.38 -19.98 7.80
CA ARG A 264 -0.89 -19.00 6.83
C ARG A 264 -1.59 -19.17 5.49
N ALA A 265 -1.92 -18.05 4.85
CA ALA A 265 -2.46 -18.05 3.50
C ALA A 265 -1.40 -18.55 2.50
N VAL A 266 -1.83 -19.40 1.56
CA VAL A 266 -0.97 -19.95 0.50
C VAL A 266 -1.37 -19.33 -0.81
N TYR A 267 -0.39 -18.82 -1.56
CA TYR A 267 -0.61 -18.19 -2.86
C TYR A 267 0.14 -18.92 -3.95
N ARG A 268 -0.54 -19.16 -5.07
CA ARG A 268 0.06 -19.65 -6.31
C ARG A 268 0.35 -18.46 -7.22
N ILE A 269 1.61 -18.29 -7.58
CA ILE A 269 2.05 -17.21 -8.46
C ILE A 269 2.33 -17.80 -9.85
N ASP A 270 1.76 -17.20 -10.89
CA ASP A 270 2.09 -17.56 -12.27
C ASP A 270 3.32 -16.78 -12.74
N LEU A 271 4.46 -17.48 -12.82
CA LEU A 271 5.73 -16.90 -13.26
C LEU A 271 5.68 -16.38 -14.71
N SER A 272 4.78 -16.89 -15.55
CA SER A 272 4.66 -16.46 -16.95
C SER A 272 4.15 -15.02 -17.09
N GLN A 273 3.31 -14.58 -16.14
CA GLN A 273 2.75 -13.23 -16.08
C GLN A 273 3.68 -12.22 -15.39
N LEU A 274 4.72 -12.70 -14.69
CA LEU A 274 5.70 -11.85 -14.00
C LEU A 274 6.80 -11.30 -14.91
N VAL A 275 6.95 -11.84 -16.13
CA VAL A 275 8.03 -11.44 -17.05
C VAL A 275 7.69 -10.16 -17.84
N SER A 276 6.43 -9.71 -17.79
CA SER A 276 5.92 -8.58 -18.59
C SER A 276 5.57 -7.32 -17.80
N SER A 277 5.75 -7.30 -16.47
CA SER A 277 5.37 -6.17 -15.61
C SER A 277 6.54 -5.75 -14.71
N PRO A 278 6.79 -4.44 -14.47
CA PRO A 278 7.85 -3.94 -13.56
C PRO A 278 7.69 -4.38 -12.08
N VAL A 279 6.69 -5.21 -11.78
CA VAL A 279 6.27 -5.77 -10.49
C VAL A 279 7.30 -6.69 -9.80
N ILE A 280 8.42 -7.02 -10.45
CA ILE A 280 9.50 -7.82 -9.83
C ILE A 280 10.05 -7.16 -8.54
N CYS A 281 10.00 -5.83 -8.43
CA CYS A 281 10.43 -5.12 -7.23
C CYS A 281 9.36 -5.12 -6.10
N ALA A 282 8.07 -5.14 -6.45
CA ALA A 282 6.96 -4.99 -5.49
C ALA A 282 6.62 -6.29 -4.74
N LEU A 283 6.81 -7.47 -5.35
CA LEU A 283 6.53 -8.76 -4.69
C LEU A 283 7.46 -9.06 -3.50
N THR A 284 8.64 -8.46 -3.47
CA THR A 284 9.55 -8.52 -2.31
C THR A 284 9.10 -7.59 -1.18
N LEU A 285 8.35 -6.53 -1.50
CA LEU A 285 7.88 -5.49 -0.58
C LEU A 285 6.46 -5.74 -0.02
N MET A 286 5.63 -6.57 -0.65
CA MET A 286 4.28 -6.88 -0.16
C MET A 286 4.22 -8.01 0.88
N MET A 287 5.20 -8.94 0.90
CA MET A 287 5.22 -10.03 1.90
C MET A 287 5.51 -9.60 3.36
N PRO A 288 6.23 -8.51 3.67
CA PRO A 288 6.38 -8.02 5.04
C PRO A 288 5.08 -7.43 5.63
N LEU A 289 4.10 -7.02 4.81
CA LEU A 289 2.87 -6.40 5.31
C LEU A 289 1.89 -7.41 5.94
N TYR A 290 2.12 -8.71 5.73
CA TYR A 290 1.24 -9.78 6.19
C TYR A 290 1.80 -10.62 7.35
N GLY A 291 2.90 -10.19 7.98
CA GLY A 291 3.41 -10.85 9.18
C GLY A 291 4.22 -9.89 10.05
N ASP A 292 3.93 -9.90 11.36
CA ASP A 292 4.83 -9.35 12.36
C ASP A 292 6.21 -10.03 12.23
N SER A 293 7.17 -9.33 11.63
CA SER A 293 8.61 -9.37 11.94
C SER A 293 9.40 -8.50 10.95
N SER A 294 10.41 -7.84 11.51
CA SER A 294 11.33 -6.84 10.95
C SER A 294 11.89 -7.10 9.52
N PRO A 295 12.15 -6.03 8.73
CA PRO A 295 12.67 -6.12 7.37
C PRO A 295 14.20 -6.35 7.35
N SER A 296 14.69 -7.32 6.57
CA SER A 296 16.09 -7.35 6.15
C SER A 296 16.27 -7.84 4.72
N SER A 297 17.08 -7.08 3.99
CA SER A 297 17.32 -7.06 2.54
C SER A 297 17.53 -8.41 1.84
N THR A 298 16.79 -8.65 0.78
CA THR A 298 16.85 -9.83 -0.08
C THR A 298 17.92 -9.68 -1.17
N SER A 299 18.94 -10.54 -1.18
CA SER A 299 19.80 -10.78 -2.36
C SER A 299 19.90 -12.28 -2.65
N LEU A 300 19.55 -12.63 -3.89
CA LEU A 300 19.38 -13.99 -4.39
C LEU A 300 20.76 -14.66 -4.57
N CYS A 301 21.04 -15.75 -3.85
CA CYS A 301 22.15 -16.64 -4.19
C CYS A 301 21.75 -18.09 -3.93
N ARG A 302 21.76 -18.89 -5.01
CA ARG A 302 21.34 -20.31 -5.10
C ARG A 302 22.47 -21.22 -4.60
N LYS A 303 22.16 -22.19 -3.72
CA LYS A 303 22.97 -23.42 -3.60
C LYS A 303 22.08 -24.62 -3.89
N ARG A 304 22.43 -25.35 -4.95
CA ARG A 304 21.88 -26.68 -5.29
C ARG A 304 22.51 -27.72 -4.35
N LYS A 305 21.70 -28.62 -3.80
CA LYS A 305 22.15 -29.98 -3.45
C LYS A 305 21.18 -30.95 -4.13
N SER A 306 21.76 -31.82 -4.94
CA SER A 306 21.13 -32.99 -5.57
C SER A 306 21.09 -34.14 -4.58
N VAL A 307 19.97 -34.85 -4.54
CA VAL A 307 19.93 -36.30 -4.27
C VAL A 307 19.59 -36.95 -5.60
#